data_AF-A0A0P0M0V7-F1
#
_entry.id   AF-A0A0P0M0V7-F1
#
_cell.length_a   1.000
_cell.length_b   1.000
_cell.length_c   1.000
_cell.angle_alpha   90.00
_cell.angle_beta   90.00
_cell.angle_gamma   90.00
#
_symmetry.space_group_name_H-M   'P 1'
#
loop_
_entity.id
_entity.type
_entity.pdbx_description
1 polymer ?
#
loop_
_entity_poly.entity_id
_entity_poly.type
_entity_poly.pdbx_seq_one_letter_code
_entity_poly.pdbx_strand_id
1 'polypeptide(L)'
;MKNVKKTWVALALMGCMQVLHAQTVYLHSDNPQMRWKLKPQAEVGTDVKSLCENGYNVSAWVDAVVPGTAFNSYVIAGLEKDPNFGDNIHQVNRDKYDRSFWYRTTFRVPADFTKELIWLNFNGVNRRAEVYLNGTLLGKLDGFMHRGHFNVTSLVNRDKENVLAVLVHIPDTPLANQGSPYLFV
;
A
#
# COMPACT_ATOMS: atom_id res chain seq x y z
N MET A 1 13.87 18.38 77.16
CA MET A 1 13.19 17.60 76.10
C MET A 1 13.45 18.30 74.76
N LYS A 2 14.40 17.80 73.95
CA LYS A 2 14.72 18.38 72.62
C LYS A 2 14.04 17.51 71.55
N ASN A 3 13.19 18.13 70.74
CA ASN A 3 12.32 17.46 69.78
C ASN A 3 13.05 17.33 68.43
N VAL A 4 13.42 16.11 68.04
CA VAL A 4 14.11 15.80 66.78
C VAL A 4 13.09 15.69 65.66
N LYS A 5 13.12 16.61 64.69
CA LYS A 5 12.36 16.46 63.45
C LYS A 5 13.17 15.60 62.46
N LYS A 6 12.68 14.39 62.17
CA LYS A 6 13.23 13.51 61.12
C LYS A 6 12.76 14.02 59.76
N THR A 7 13.67 14.52 58.94
CA THR A 7 13.46 14.79 57.52
C THR A 7 13.64 13.49 56.74
N TRP A 8 12.59 13.04 56.05
CA TRP A 8 12.65 11.96 55.08
C TRP A 8 12.90 12.56 53.69
N VAL A 9 14.01 12.19 53.05
CA VAL A 9 14.25 12.49 51.63
C VAL A 9 13.72 11.30 50.83
N ALA A 10 12.59 11.48 50.16
CA ALA A 10 12.09 10.53 49.17
C ALA A 10 12.74 10.86 47.82
N LEU A 11 13.67 10.03 47.36
CA LEU A 11 14.26 10.11 46.03
C LEU A 11 13.26 9.48 45.04
N ALA A 12 12.51 10.29 44.32
CA ALA A 12 11.62 9.82 43.26
C ALA A 12 12.45 9.47 42.01
N LEU A 13 12.69 8.18 41.80
CA LEU A 13 13.17 7.64 40.52
C LEU A 13 12.04 7.77 39.48
N MET A 14 11.94 8.93 38.85
CA MET A 14 11.09 9.14 37.68
C MET A 14 11.78 8.52 36.47
N GLY A 15 11.74 7.19 36.39
CA GLY A 15 12.14 6.45 35.20
C GLY A 15 11.16 6.76 34.07
N CYS A 16 11.57 7.59 33.12
CA CYS A 16 10.89 7.70 31.83
C CYS A 16 10.96 6.33 31.15
N MET A 17 9.91 5.53 31.26
CA MET A 17 9.67 4.42 30.33
C MET A 17 9.51 5.04 28.93
N GLN A 18 10.56 4.97 28.12
CA GLN A 18 10.43 5.28 26.71
C GLN A 18 9.58 4.19 26.07
N VAL A 19 8.30 4.50 25.84
CA VAL A 19 7.39 3.61 25.13
C VAL A 19 7.89 3.54 23.68
N LEU A 20 8.40 2.37 23.28
CA LEU A 20 8.74 2.06 21.89
C LEU A 20 7.47 2.10 21.04
N HIS A 21 7.14 3.26 20.47
CA HIS A 21 6.11 3.35 19.43
C HIS A 21 6.72 2.94 18.08
N ALA A 22 6.01 2.05 17.38
CA ALA A 22 6.21 1.85 15.96
C ALA A 22 5.73 3.09 15.23
N GLN A 23 6.59 3.68 14.39
CA GLN A 23 6.19 4.75 13.49
C GLN A 23 5.49 4.12 12.29
N THR A 24 4.32 4.63 11.92
CA THR A 24 3.54 4.13 10.80
C THR A 24 3.36 5.24 9.77
N VAL A 25 3.59 4.90 8.50
CA VAL A 25 3.35 5.78 7.36
C VAL A 25 2.41 5.04 6.43
N TYR A 26 1.27 5.64 6.10
CA TYR A 26 0.34 5.08 5.14
C TYR A 26 0.74 5.48 3.74
N LEU A 27 0.76 4.49 2.84
CA LEU A 27 0.94 4.71 1.42
C LEU A 27 -0.42 4.89 0.75
N HIS A 28 -1.37 5.57 1.40
CA HIS A 28 -2.69 5.84 0.87
C HIS A 28 -2.67 7.05 -0.07
N SER A 29 -3.72 7.20 -0.89
CA SER A 29 -3.88 8.29 -1.85
C SER A 29 -4.37 9.59 -1.21
N ASP A 30 -4.86 9.53 0.04
CA ASP A 30 -5.14 10.72 0.85
C ASP A 30 -3.86 11.37 1.40
N ASN A 31 -2.73 10.66 1.39
CA ASN A 31 -1.41 11.22 1.64
C ASN A 31 -0.95 12.02 0.41
N PRO A 32 -0.79 13.36 0.51
CA PRO A 32 -0.43 14.21 -0.62
C PRO A 32 0.93 13.92 -1.24
N GLN A 33 1.78 13.12 -0.59
CA GLN A 33 3.07 12.69 -1.12
C GLN A 33 2.96 11.43 -2.00
N MET A 34 1.86 10.68 -1.89
CA MET A 34 1.67 9.43 -2.61
C MET A 34 0.96 9.67 -3.94
N ARG A 35 1.47 9.03 -5.00
CA ARG A 35 0.88 9.07 -6.35
C ARG A 35 0.82 7.66 -6.89
N TRP A 36 -0.30 7.00 -6.63
CA TRP A 36 -0.57 5.69 -7.20
C TRP A 36 -1.02 5.81 -8.64
N LYS A 37 -0.52 4.92 -9.46
CA LYS A 37 -0.91 4.73 -10.86
C LYS A 37 -1.35 3.30 -11.07
N LEU A 38 -2.33 3.09 -11.95
CA LEU A 38 -2.72 1.74 -12.39
C LEU A 38 -2.82 1.60 -13.90
N LYS A 39 -2.61 0.37 -14.35
CA LYS A 39 -2.70 -0.04 -15.77
C LYS A 39 -3.02 -1.53 -15.87
N PRO A 40 -3.82 -1.97 -16.86
CA PRO A 40 -4.03 -3.40 -17.11
C PRO A 40 -2.71 -4.12 -17.38
N GLN A 41 -2.51 -5.31 -16.80
CA GLN A 41 -1.28 -6.08 -16.95
C GLN A 41 -0.89 -6.30 -18.42
N ALA A 42 -1.88 -6.63 -19.26
CA ALA A 42 -1.68 -6.88 -20.67
C ALA A 42 -1.12 -5.67 -21.46
N GLU A 43 -1.27 -4.45 -20.94
CA GLU A 43 -0.79 -3.22 -21.58
C GLU A 43 0.60 -2.77 -21.10
N VAL A 44 1.14 -3.38 -20.04
CA VAL A 44 2.47 -3.04 -19.48
C VAL A 44 3.59 -3.88 -20.10
N GLY A 45 3.25 -5.07 -20.61
CA GLY A 45 4.21 -6.04 -21.13
C GLY A 45 4.77 -6.97 -20.05
N THR A 46 5.82 -7.71 -20.38
CA THR A 46 6.41 -8.76 -19.51
C THR A 46 7.66 -8.30 -18.75
N ASP A 47 8.17 -7.10 -19.01
CA ASP A 47 9.36 -6.57 -18.36
C ASP A 47 9.04 -5.93 -17.00
N VAL A 48 8.86 -6.80 -16.00
CA VAL A 48 8.65 -6.43 -14.59
C VAL A 48 9.84 -5.66 -14.04
N LYS A 49 11.06 -5.92 -14.54
CA LYS A 49 12.28 -5.27 -14.05
C LYS A 49 12.21 -3.78 -14.35
N SER A 50 11.98 -3.40 -15.62
CA SER A 50 11.84 -2.00 -16.02
C SER A 50 10.69 -1.30 -15.30
N LEU A 51 9.56 -1.99 -15.07
CA LEU A 51 8.43 -1.43 -14.32
C LEU A 51 8.81 -0.98 -12.89
N CYS A 52 9.71 -1.74 -12.26
CA CYS A 52 10.15 -1.48 -10.89
C CYS A 52 11.31 -0.47 -10.79
N GLU A 53 11.79 0.06 -11.91
CA GLU A 53 12.85 1.06 -11.91
C GLU A 53 12.30 2.47 -11.62
N ASN A 54 13.15 3.30 -11.01
CA ASN A 54 12.88 4.72 -10.85
C ASN A 54 12.86 5.38 -12.23
N GLY A 55 11.91 6.29 -12.46
CA GLY A 55 11.74 6.97 -13.75
C GLY A 55 10.96 6.20 -14.82
N TYR A 56 10.44 5.01 -14.54
CA TYR A 56 9.52 4.32 -15.45
C TYR A 56 8.34 5.23 -15.83
N ASN A 57 8.09 5.36 -17.13
CA ASN A 57 7.09 6.31 -17.64
C ASN A 57 5.67 5.81 -17.37
N VAL A 58 5.00 6.46 -16.42
CA VAL A 58 3.60 6.20 -16.05
C VAL A 58 2.64 7.31 -16.49
N SER A 59 3.05 8.20 -17.40
CA SER A 59 2.22 9.35 -17.84
C SER A 59 0.88 8.94 -18.46
N ALA A 60 0.85 7.80 -19.15
CA ALA A 60 -0.37 7.25 -19.76
C ALA A 60 -1.16 6.30 -18.82
N TRP A 61 -0.79 6.22 -17.54
CA TRP A 61 -1.47 5.40 -16.54
C TRP A 61 -2.55 6.21 -15.83
N VAL A 62 -3.61 5.52 -15.40
CA VAL A 62 -4.71 6.11 -14.64
C VAL A 62 -4.24 6.40 -13.22
N ASP A 63 -4.61 7.56 -12.66
CA ASP A 63 -4.42 7.83 -11.24
C ASP A 63 -5.26 6.86 -10.42
N ALA A 64 -4.59 6.07 -9.58
CA ALA A 64 -5.21 5.04 -8.79
C ALA A 64 -5.57 5.56 -7.41
N VAL A 65 -6.71 5.12 -6.89
CA VAL A 65 -7.15 5.38 -5.52
C VAL A 65 -6.85 4.15 -4.66
N VAL A 66 -5.95 4.33 -3.70
CA VAL A 66 -5.59 3.36 -2.68
C VAL A 66 -5.86 3.97 -1.31
N PRO A 67 -6.69 3.35 -0.45
CA PRO A 67 -7.41 2.11 -0.70
C PRO A 67 -8.56 2.27 -1.72
N GLY A 68 -8.80 1.23 -2.52
CA GLY A 68 -9.86 1.25 -3.54
C GLY A 68 -9.80 0.10 -4.55
N THR A 69 -10.61 0.19 -5.60
CA THR A 69 -10.57 -0.73 -6.76
C THR A 69 -10.01 -0.05 -8.01
N ALA A 70 -9.68 -0.89 -8.99
CA ALA A 70 -9.44 -0.45 -10.35
C ALA A 70 -10.66 0.33 -10.85
N PHE A 71 -11.86 -0.24 -10.77
CA PHE A 71 -13.10 0.41 -11.21
C PHE A 71 -13.33 1.79 -10.59
N ASN A 72 -13.19 1.92 -9.26
CA ASN A 72 -13.32 3.19 -8.55
C ASN A 72 -12.34 4.23 -9.07
N SER A 73 -11.09 3.83 -9.35
CA SER A 73 -10.08 4.73 -9.90
C SER A 73 -10.46 5.22 -11.30
N TYR A 74 -11.03 4.37 -12.16
CA TYR A 74 -11.53 4.80 -13.47
C TYR A 74 -12.74 5.74 -13.35
N VAL A 75 -13.63 5.54 -12.37
CA VAL A 75 -14.75 6.46 -12.09
C VAL A 75 -14.22 7.83 -11.64
N ILE A 76 -13.29 7.87 -10.68
CA ILE A 76 -12.67 9.11 -10.20
C ILE A 76 -11.90 9.83 -11.30
N ALA A 77 -11.28 9.09 -12.22
CA ALA A 77 -10.61 9.64 -13.40
C ALA A 77 -11.58 10.14 -14.50
N GLY A 78 -12.90 9.97 -14.33
CA GLY A 78 -13.92 10.33 -15.33
C GLY A 78 -13.94 9.41 -16.56
N LEU A 79 -13.29 8.25 -16.47
CA LEU A 79 -13.22 7.24 -17.53
C LEU A 79 -14.34 6.18 -17.41
N GLU A 80 -15.10 6.24 -16.34
CA GLU A 80 -16.38 5.55 -16.14
C GLU A 80 -17.38 6.56 -15.57
N LYS A 81 -18.66 6.34 -15.88
CA LYS A 81 -19.75 7.15 -15.30
C LYS A 81 -19.94 6.79 -13.84
N ASP A 82 -20.57 7.69 -13.07
CA ASP A 82 -20.96 7.40 -11.69
C ASP A 82 -21.88 6.16 -11.65
N PRO A 83 -21.45 5.06 -11.02
CA PRO A 83 -22.22 3.82 -10.96
C PRO A 83 -23.50 3.95 -10.13
N ASN A 84 -23.60 4.94 -9.23
CA ASN A 84 -24.76 5.15 -8.38
C ASN A 84 -25.87 5.98 -9.04
N PHE A 85 -25.65 6.42 -10.29
CA PHE A 85 -26.61 7.23 -11.04
C PHE A 85 -27.33 6.41 -12.11
N GLY A 86 -28.66 6.31 -11.99
CA GLY A 86 -29.51 5.64 -12.99
C GLY A 86 -29.11 4.18 -13.22
N ASP A 87 -28.96 3.80 -14.49
CA ASP A 87 -28.58 2.46 -14.94
C ASP A 87 -27.10 2.37 -15.36
N ASN A 88 -26.27 3.38 -15.05
CA ASN A 88 -24.87 3.45 -15.47
C ASN A 88 -24.08 2.18 -15.11
N ILE A 89 -24.28 1.62 -13.92
CA ILE A 89 -23.59 0.39 -13.48
C ILE A 89 -23.87 -0.80 -14.39
N HIS A 90 -25.06 -0.89 -14.99
CA HIS A 90 -25.43 -1.96 -15.91
C HIS A 90 -24.90 -1.75 -17.33
N GLN A 91 -24.45 -0.53 -17.66
CA GLN A 91 -23.84 -0.19 -18.95
C GLN A 91 -22.32 -0.43 -18.98
N VAL A 92 -21.70 -0.72 -17.82
CA VAL A 92 -20.25 -0.94 -17.72
C VAL A 92 -19.85 -2.20 -18.49
N ASN A 93 -18.87 -2.07 -19.39
CA ASN A 93 -18.24 -3.24 -19.99
C ASN A 93 -17.35 -3.94 -18.97
N ARG A 94 -17.84 -5.07 -18.47
CA ARG A 94 -17.18 -5.88 -17.44
C ARG A 94 -15.82 -6.43 -17.89
N ASP A 95 -15.62 -6.75 -19.16
CA ASP A 95 -14.36 -7.31 -19.67
C ASP A 95 -13.17 -6.35 -19.46
N LYS A 96 -13.44 -5.05 -19.30
CA LYS A 96 -12.43 -4.05 -18.94
C LYS A 96 -11.83 -4.29 -17.56
N TYR A 97 -12.55 -4.95 -16.65
CA TYR A 97 -12.17 -5.15 -15.25
C TYR A 97 -11.96 -6.63 -14.88
N ASP A 98 -12.44 -7.57 -15.70
CA ASP A 98 -12.22 -9.00 -15.53
C ASP A 98 -10.79 -9.42 -15.97
N ARG A 99 -9.78 -8.73 -15.45
CA ARG A 99 -8.36 -8.92 -15.76
C ARG A 99 -7.47 -8.37 -14.65
N SER A 100 -6.19 -8.73 -14.67
CA SER A 100 -5.20 -8.28 -13.69
C SER A 100 -4.72 -6.85 -13.97
N PHE A 101 -4.39 -6.13 -12.89
CA PHE A 101 -3.93 -4.75 -12.93
C PHE A 101 -2.62 -4.58 -12.16
N TRP A 102 -1.70 -3.83 -12.74
CA TRP A 102 -0.57 -3.27 -12.01
C TRP A 102 -0.99 -2.02 -11.26
N TYR A 103 -0.58 -1.94 -10.00
CA TYR A 103 -0.54 -0.72 -9.20
C TYR A 103 0.91 -0.36 -8.96
N ARG A 104 1.27 0.90 -9.15
CA ARG A 104 2.62 1.40 -8.95
C ARG A 104 2.59 2.71 -8.21
N THR A 105 3.48 2.87 -7.23
CA THR A 105 3.76 4.15 -6.57
C THR A 105 5.24 4.28 -6.29
N THR A 106 5.67 5.50 -6.01
CA THR A 106 6.99 5.78 -5.46
C THR A 106 6.87 6.46 -4.11
N PHE A 107 7.83 6.21 -3.22
CA PHE A 107 7.84 6.82 -1.89
C PHE A 107 9.26 7.00 -1.37
N ARG A 108 9.43 7.97 -0.48
CA ARG A 108 10.65 8.13 0.31
C ARG A 108 10.38 7.74 1.75
N VAL A 109 11.37 7.11 2.38
CA VAL A 109 11.32 6.87 3.82
C VAL A 109 11.47 8.22 4.53
N PRO A 110 10.57 8.61 5.45
CA PRO A 110 10.72 9.86 6.19
C PRO A 110 12.04 9.91 6.97
N ALA A 111 12.67 11.08 7.04
CA ALA A 111 13.98 11.25 7.70
C ALA A 111 13.94 10.92 9.20
N ASP A 112 12.78 11.07 9.83
CA ASP A 112 12.52 10.73 11.23
C ASP A 112 12.23 9.22 11.43
N PHE A 113 12.09 8.44 10.36
CA PHE A 113 11.94 6.98 10.38
C PHE A 113 13.27 6.29 10.68
N THR A 114 13.68 6.39 11.93
CA THR A 114 15.00 5.96 12.45
C THR A 114 15.01 4.51 12.94
N LYS A 115 13.87 3.81 12.92
CA LYS A 115 13.76 2.43 13.43
C LYS A 115 14.62 1.46 12.64
N GLU A 116 15.30 0.54 13.30
CA GLU A 116 16.19 -0.43 12.64
C GLU A 116 15.43 -1.41 11.73
N LEU A 117 14.22 -1.83 12.15
CA LEU A 117 13.37 -2.72 11.37
C LEU A 117 12.28 -1.94 10.64
N ILE A 118 12.17 -2.19 9.34
CA ILE A 118 11.15 -1.60 8.46
C ILE A 118 10.30 -2.73 7.89
N TRP A 119 8.99 -2.61 8.09
CA TRP A 119 7.99 -3.55 7.61
C TRP A 119 7.08 -2.87 6.59
N LEU A 120 6.85 -3.54 5.46
CA LEU A 120 5.80 -3.18 4.53
C LEU A 120 4.56 -4.02 4.84
N ASN A 121 3.49 -3.35 5.25
CA ASN A 121 2.25 -3.99 5.66
C ASN A 121 1.17 -3.76 4.61
N PHE A 122 0.45 -4.81 4.25
CA PHE A 122 -0.74 -4.75 3.42
C PHE A 122 -1.94 -5.08 4.29
N ASN A 123 -2.86 -4.13 4.42
CA ASN A 123 -4.08 -4.32 5.19
C ASN A 123 -5.09 -5.27 4.51
N GLY A 124 -4.98 -5.41 3.18
CA GLY A 124 -5.73 -6.41 2.43
C GLY A 124 -5.56 -6.25 0.92
N VAL A 125 -5.49 -7.39 0.24
CA VAL A 125 -5.65 -7.47 -1.22
C VAL A 125 -6.82 -8.38 -1.53
N ASN A 126 -7.65 -7.98 -2.48
CA ASN A 126 -8.68 -8.85 -3.02
C ASN A 126 -8.34 -9.25 -4.48
N ARG A 127 -8.06 -10.52 -4.80
CA ARG A 127 -7.87 -11.68 -3.90
C ARG A 127 -6.43 -12.22 -3.90
N ARG A 128 -5.68 -11.97 -4.97
CA ARG A 128 -4.28 -12.35 -5.06
C ARG A 128 -3.43 -11.19 -5.52
N ALA A 129 -2.22 -11.08 -4.99
CA ALA A 129 -1.23 -10.15 -5.52
C ALA A 129 0.18 -10.69 -5.49
N GLU A 130 1.01 -10.13 -6.36
CA GLU A 130 2.47 -10.23 -6.32
C GLU A 130 3.03 -8.86 -5.97
N VAL A 131 3.86 -8.80 -4.94
CA VAL A 131 4.38 -7.54 -4.39
C VAL A 131 5.86 -7.41 -4.68
N TYR A 132 6.26 -6.32 -5.33
CA TYR A 132 7.63 -6.01 -5.67
C TYR A 132 8.06 -4.69 -5.03
N LEU A 133 9.23 -4.69 -4.40
CA LEU A 133 9.88 -3.47 -3.89
C LEU A 133 11.27 -3.35 -4.54
N ASN A 134 11.52 -2.21 -5.20
CA ASN A 134 12.80 -1.92 -5.86
C ASN A 134 13.28 -3.06 -6.78
N GLY A 135 12.34 -3.70 -7.50
CA GLY A 135 12.61 -4.81 -8.41
C GLY A 135 12.71 -6.19 -7.75
N THR A 136 12.67 -6.27 -6.42
CA THR A 136 12.69 -7.53 -5.68
C THR A 136 11.27 -7.99 -5.37
N LEU A 137 10.91 -9.22 -5.78
CA LEU A 137 9.67 -9.87 -5.37
C LEU A 137 9.71 -10.16 -3.86
N LEU A 138 8.83 -9.52 -3.10
CA LEU A 138 8.68 -9.76 -1.66
C LEU A 138 7.88 -11.03 -1.37
N GLY A 139 6.90 -11.33 -2.22
CA GLY A 139 6.09 -12.53 -2.10
C GLY A 139 4.73 -12.38 -2.77
N LYS A 140 3.89 -13.40 -2.56
CA LYS A 140 2.52 -13.46 -3.05
C LYS A 140 1.55 -13.37 -1.87
N LEU A 141 0.48 -12.61 -2.05
CA LEU A 141 -0.67 -12.60 -1.16
C LEU A 141 -1.75 -13.42 -1.85
N ASP A 142 -2.28 -14.44 -1.17
CA ASP A 142 -3.35 -15.27 -1.69
C ASP A 142 -4.39 -15.54 -0.60
N GLY A 143 -5.57 -14.95 -0.76
CA GLY A 143 -6.67 -15.11 0.18
C GLY A 143 -7.60 -13.90 0.19
N PHE A 144 -8.79 -14.09 0.74
CA PHE A 144 -9.74 -12.99 0.88
C PHE A 144 -9.20 -11.95 1.86
N MET A 145 -8.82 -10.78 1.37
CA MET A 145 -8.21 -9.71 2.17
C MET A 145 -6.99 -10.19 2.96
N HIS A 146 -6.15 -11.02 2.34
CA HIS A 146 -4.95 -11.54 3.01
C HIS A 146 -4.01 -10.39 3.40
N ARG A 147 -3.62 -10.35 4.67
CA ARG A 147 -2.69 -9.34 5.19
C ARG A 147 -1.27 -9.75 4.91
N GLY A 148 -0.50 -8.89 4.25
CA GLY A 148 0.92 -9.09 4.00
C GLY A 148 1.77 -8.36 5.03
N HIS A 149 2.81 -9.01 5.53
CA HIS A 149 3.83 -8.36 6.37
C HIS A 149 5.20 -8.77 5.84
N PHE A 150 5.90 -7.82 5.21
CA PHE A 150 7.20 -8.08 4.61
C PHE A 150 8.27 -7.28 5.34
N ASN A 151 9.30 -7.96 5.86
CA ASN A 151 10.48 -7.27 6.37
C ASN A 151 11.27 -6.75 5.17
N VAL A 152 11.29 -5.42 5.01
CA VAL A 152 11.92 -4.73 3.87
C VAL A 152 13.19 -3.98 4.28
N THR A 153 13.68 -4.22 5.50
CA THR A 153 14.83 -3.50 6.09
C THR A 153 16.05 -3.48 5.18
N SER A 154 16.38 -4.61 4.55
CA SER A 154 17.54 -4.74 3.65
C SER A 154 17.28 -4.31 2.20
N LEU A 155 16.02 -4.05 1.85
CA LEU A 155 15.59 -3.77 0.47
C LEU A 155 15.20 -2.30 0.25
N VAL A 156 14.78 -1.63 1.31
CA VAL A 156 14.35 -0.23 1.25
C VAL A 156 15.55 0.70 1.22
N ASN A 157 15.52 1.65 0.29
CA ASN A 157 16.46 2.75 0.23
C ASN A 157 15.97 3.86 1.17
N ARG A 158 16.74 4.20 2.21
CA ARG A 158 16.36 5.28 3.14
C ARG A 158 16.54 6.67 2.54
N ASP A 159 17.62 6.85 1.77
CA ASP A 159 18.01 8.18 1.25
C ASP A 159 17.52 8.45 -0.17
N LYS A 160 16.88 7.45 -0.80
CA LYS A 160 16.43 7.52 -2.19
C LYS A 160 14.96 7.14 -2.30
N GLU A 161 14.41 7.43 -3.47
CA GLU A 161 13.06 7.00 -3.83
C GLU A 161 13.02 5.47 -3.98
N ASN A 162 11.97 4.88 -3.40
CA ASN A 162 11.62 3.48 -3.52
C ASN A 162 10.45 3.31 -4.47
N VAL A 163 10.45 2.23 -5.24
CA VAL A 163 9.36 1.86 -6.14
C VAL A 163 8.64 0.66 -5.57
N LEU A 164 7.34 0.81 -5.33
CA LEU A 164 6.45 -0.27 -4.98
C LEU A 164 5.56 -0.58 -6.19
N ALA A 165 5.62 -1.83 -6.65
CA ALA A 165 4.74 -2.35 -7.70
C ALA A 165 3.98 -3.56 -7.17
N VAL A 166 2.68 -3.58 -7.42
CA VAL A 166 1.76 -4.62 -6.95
C VAL A 166 0.93 -5.09 -8.14
N LEU A 167 1.10 -6.34 -8.54
CA LEU A 167 0.22 -6.96 -9.53
C LEU A 167 -0.95 -7.58 -8.79
N VAL A 168 -2.15 -7.02 -8.96
CA VAL A 168 -3.38 -7.58 -8.39
C VAL A 168 -4.09 -8.40 -9.45
N HIS A 169 -4.30 -9.68 -9.13
CA HIS A 169 -4.91 -10.64 -10.04
C HIS A 169 -6.41 -10.78 -9.82
N ILE A 170 -7.13 -11.07 -10.90
CA ILE A 170 -8.48 -11.63 -10.80
C ILE A 170 -8.40 -13.01 -10.11
N PRO A 171 -9.39 -13.39 -9.29
CA PRO A 171 -9.39 -14.72 -8.69
C PRO A 171 -9.62 -15.80 -9.76
N ASP A 172 -9.02 -16.98 -9.57
CA ASP A 172 -9.21 -18.10 -10.49
C ASP A 172 -10.65 -18.62 -10.42
N THR A 173 -11.21 -19.03 -11.57
CA THR A 173 -12.54 -19.62 -11.64
C THR A 173 -12.53 -21.09 -11.20
N PRO A 174 -13.59 -21.59 -10.54
CA PRO A 174 -14.86 -20.91 -10.30
C PRO A 174 -14.84 -19.93 -9.12
N LEU A 175 -15.40 -18.74 -9.34
CA LEU A 175 -15.53 -17.71 -8.32
C LEU A 175 -16.70 -18.03 -7.38
N ALA A 176 -16.43 -18.25 -6.10
CA ALA A 176 -17.50 -18.35 -5.09
C ALA A 176 -18.22 -17.01 -4.84
N ASN A 177 -17.57 -15.88 -5.16
CA ASN A 177 -18.12 -14.51 -5.11
C ASN A 177 -17.39 -13.63 -6.13
N GLN A 178 -18.12 -12.81 -6.89
CA GLN A 178 -17.59 -11.99 -7.98
C GLN A 178 -17.34 -10.55 -7.52
N GLY A 179 -16.15 -10.30 -6.96
CA GLY A 179 -15.69 -8.96 -6.59
C GLY A 179 -14.56 -8.49 -7.51
N SER A 180 -14.55 -7.19 -7.84
CA SER A 180 -13.43 -6.51 -8.53
C SER A 180 -12.11 -6.67 -7.74
N PRO A 181 -10.93 -6.51 -8.36
CA PRO A 181 -9.66 -6.38 -7.63
C PRO A 181 -9.64 -5.15 -6.69
N TYR A 182 -9.22 -5.32 -5.43
CA TYR A 182 -9.06 -4.25 -4.41
C TYR A 182 -7.66 -4.28 -3.79
N LEU A 183 -7.09 -3.12 -3.43
CA LEU A 183 -5.80 -2.97 -2.74
C LEU A 183 -5.91 -2.00 -1.54
N PHE A 184 -5.45 -2.43 -0.37
CA PHE A 184 -5.26 -1.63 0.85
C PHE A 184 -3.80 -1.78 1.33
N VAL A 185 -3.04 -0.68 1.32
CA VAL A 185 -1.62 -0.64 1.73
C VAL A 185 -1.45 0.28 2.93
#